data_AF-A0A521BYV2-F1
#
_entry.id   AF-A0A521BYV2-F1
#
_cell.length_a   1.000
_cell.length_b   1.000
_cell.length_c   1.000
_cell.angle_alpha   90.00
_cell.angle_beta   90.00
_cell.angle_gamma   90.00
#
_symmetry.space_group_name_H-M   'P 1'
#
loop_
_entity.id
_entity.type
_entity.pdbx_description
1 polymer ?
#
loop_
_entity_poly.entity_id
_entity_poly.type
_entity_poly.pdbx_seq_one_letter_code
_entity_poly.pdbx_strand_id
1 'polypeptide(L)' 'MRTSIDIPDDLMKKAKIKAVEDGISFKDLVIRSLSKELELKDPTSEAPWEELKGKGSASGLTSRHSGFDG' A
#
# COMPACT_ATOMS: atom_id res chain seq x y z
N MET A 1 -4.13 -22.85 -3.21
CA MET A 1 -3.58 -23.10 -1.85
C MET A 1 -4.69 -22.82 -0.85
N ARG A 2 -4.92 -23.68 0.16
CA ARG A 2 -5.95 -23.44 1.19
C ARG A 2 -5.25 -22.91 2.44
N THR A 3 -5.46 -21.65 2.75
CA THR A 3 -4.91 -20.99 3.94
C THR A 3 -6.03 -20.77 4.96
N SER A 4 -5.74 -21.09 6.22
CA SER A 4 -6.65 -20.83 7.34
C SER A 4 -6.16 -19.58 8.06
N ILE A 5 -7.09 -18.70 8.44
CA ILE A 5 -6.81 -17.49 9.20
C ILE A 5 -7.79 -17.46 10.36
N ASP A 6 -7.28 -17.27 11.58
CA ASP A 6 -8.11 -17.12 12.76
C ASP A 6 -8.67 -15.71 12.82
N ILE A 7 -10.00 -15.60 12.95
CA ILE A 7 -10.72 -14.33 13.02
C ILE A 7 -11.53 -14.34 14.32
N PRO A 8 -11.41 -13.32 15.18
CA PRO A 8 -12.25 -13.19 16.36
C PRO A 8 -13.75 -13.27 16.02
N ASP A 9 -14.52 -13.99 16.82
CA ASP A 9 -15.95 -14.23 16.58
C ASP A 9 -16.75 -12.94 16.38
N ASP A 10 -16.44 -11.88 17.13
CA ASP A 10 -17.12 -10.60 17.03
C ASP A 10 -16.90 -9.91 15.68
N LEU A 11 -15.69 -10.05 15.12
CA LEU A 11 -15.37 -9.56 13.78
C LEU A 11 -16.02 -10.43 12.72
N MET A 12 -16.06 -11.75 12.92
CA MET A 12 -16.70 -12.67 11.98
C MET A 12 -18.20 -12.40 11.85
N LYS A 13 -18.89 -12.13 12.97
CA LYS A 13 -20.32 -11.76 12.98
C LYS A 13 -20.57 -10.49 12.18
N LYS A 14 -19.83 -9.41 12.47
CA LYS A 14 -19.96 -8.12 11.78
C LYS A 14 -19.69 -8.24 10.28
N ALA A 15 -18.64 -8.97 9.90
CA ALA A 15 -18.29 -9.16 8.51
C ALA A 15 -19.32 -10.02 7.75
N LYS A 16 -19.94 -11.01 8.39
CA LYS A 16 -21.07 -11.76 7.79
C LYS A 16 -22.31 -10.90 7.60
N ILE A 17 -22.66 -10.07 8.58
CA ILE A 17 -23.78 -9.12 8.46
C ILE A 17 -23.54 -8.22 7.24
N LYS A 18 -22.34 -7.62 7.15
CA LYS A 18 -21.96 -6.79 6.02
C LYS A 18 -21.99 -7.52 4.67
N ALA A 19 -21.58 -8.79 4.64
CA ALA A 19 -21.63 -9.59 3.42
C ALA A 19 -23.09 -9.82 2.95
N VAL A 20 -24.01 -10.04 3.90
CA VAL A 20 -25.45 -10.20 3.62
C VAL A 20 -26.05 -8.89 3.13
N GLU A 21 -25.72 -7.75 3.76
CA GLU A 21 -26.17 -6.43 3.34
C GLU A 21 -25.72 -6.09 1.91
N ASP A 22 -24.47 -6.42 1.58
CA ASP A 22 -23.89 -6.22 0.24
C ASP A 22 -24.36 -7.28 -0.79
N GLY A 23 -25.10 -8.32 -0.37
CA GLY A 23 -25.56 -9.41 -1.22
C GLY A 23 -24.44 -10.31 -1.77
N ILE A 24 -23.28 -10.34 -1.13
CA ILE A 24 -22.09 -11.08 -1.56
C ILE A 24 -21.72 -12.20 -0.58
N SER A 25 -20.88 -13.14 -1.02
CA SER A 25 -20.35 -14.15 -0.11
C SER A 25 -19.33 -13.55 0.85
N PHE A 26 -19.21 -14.13 2.06
CA PHE A 26 -18.19 -13.73 3.03
C PHE A 26 -16.77 -13.82 2.43
N LYS A 27 -16.51 -14.82 1.61
CA LYS A 27 -15.22 -15.00 0.94
C LYS A 27 -14.93 -13.81 0.01
N ASP A 28 -15.92 -13.39 -0.78
CA ASP A 28 -15.75 -12.27 -1.71
C ASP A 28 -15.59 -10.94 -0.97
N LEU A 29 -16.30 -10.76 0.15
CA LEU A 29 -16.10 -9.60 1.03
C LEU A 29 -14.66 -9.54 1.54
N VAL A 30 -14.11 -10.67 2.00
CA VAL A 30 -12.74 -10.76 2.52
C VAL A 30 -11.72 -10.52 1.40
N ILE A 31 -11.90 -11.13 0.22
CA ILE A 31 -11.02 -10.93 -0.94
C ILE A 31 -11.04 -9.47 -1.37
N ARG A 32 -12.22 -8.87 -1.57
CA ARG A 32 -12.36 -7.46 -1.98
C ARG A 32 -11.68 -6.52 -0.99
N SER A 33 -11.86 -6.77 0.30
CA SER A 33 -11.25 -5.94 1.35
C SER A 33 -9.73 -6.10 1.38
N LEU A 34 -9.21 -7.33 1.27
CA LEU A 34 -7.77 -7.59 1.21
C LEU A 34 -7.13 -7.02 -0.05
N SER A 35 -7.74 -7.19 -1.22
CA SER A 35 -7.27 -6.59 -2.48
C SER A 35 -7.18 -5.08 -2.37
N LYS A 36 -8.23 -4.44 -1.84
CA LYS A 36 -8.24 -2.99 -1.61
C LYS A 36 -7.11 -2.54 -0.67
N GLU A 37 -6.89 -3.24 0.44
CA GLU A 37 -5.81 -2.93 1.39
C GLU A 37 -4.42 -3.14 0.78
N LEU A 38 -4.25 -4.14 -0.09
CA LEU A 38 -2.97 -4.40 -0.77
C LEU A 38 -2.70 -3.38 -1.89
N GLU A 39 -3.73 -2.95 -2.61
CA GLU A 39 -3.63 -1.93 -3.67
C GLU A 39 -3.45 -0.52 -3.11
N LEU A 40 -4.03 -0.22 -1.94
CA LEU A 40 -3.82 1.05 -1.22
C LEU A 40 -2.43 1.16 -0.59
N LYS A 41 -1.65 0.08 -0.56
CA LYS A 41 -0.34 0.03 0.07
C LYS A 41 0.83 0.40 -0.84
N ASP A 42 0.55 1.18 -1.89
CA ASP A 42 1.52 2.12 -2.42
C ASP A 42 1.13 3.55 -1.98
N PRO A 43 1.47 3.95 -0.74
CA PRO A 43 2.01 5.28 -0.60
C PRO A 43 3.40 5.24 -1.24
N THR A 44 3.47 5.19 -2.57
CA THR A 44 4.41 6.05 -3.28
C THR A 44 3.99 7.48 -2.95
N SER A 45 4.20 7.86 -1.69
CA SER A 45 4.62 9.19 -1.33
C SER A 45 5.99 9.33 -1.99
N GLU A 46 5.98 9.48 -3.31
CA GLU A 46 6.97 10.27 -4.03
C GLU A 46 6.93 11.60 -3.30
N ALA A 47 7.79 11.71 -2.29
CA ALA A 47 7.88 12.93 -1.54
C ALA A 47 8.28 13.99 -2.58
N PRO A 48 7.73 15.22 -2.51
CA PRO A 48 7.87 16.20 -3.59
C PRO A 48 9.34 16.59 -3.90
N TRP A 49 10.28 16.19 -3.05
CA TRP A 49 11.72 16.32 -3.27
C TRP A 49 12.32 15.27 -4.22
N GLU A 50 11.67 14.13 -4.41
CA GLU A 50 12.12 13.06 -5.32
C GLU A 50 12.00 13.48 -6.78
N GLU A 51 10.90 14.18 -7.14
CA GLU A 51 10.72 14.82 -8.44
C GLU A 51 11.69 15.98 -8.72
N LEU A 52 12.34 16.50 -7.67
CA LEU A 52 13.29 17.61 -7.74
C LEU A 52 14.74 17.14 -7.88
N LYS A 53 15.02 15.82 -7.80
CA LYS A 53 16.37 15.30 -8.06
C LYS A 53 16.78 15.57 -9.51
N GLY A 54 17.87 16.29 -9.70
CA GLY A 54 18.41 16.62 -11.02
C GLY A 54 17.72 17.79 -11.73
N LYS A 55 16.78 18.50 -11.08
CA LYS A 55 16.18 19.74 -11.60
C LYS A 55 16.81 20.98 -10.95
N GLY A 56 16.77 22.12 -11.65
CA GLY A 56 17.28 23.41 -11.15
C GLY A 56 18.81 23.48 -11.07
N SER A 57 19.34 24.25 -10.12
CA SER A 57 20.78 24.53 -9.94
C SER A 57 21.64 23.30 -9.62
N ALA A 58 21.02 22.16 -9.26
CA ALA A 58 21.71 20.91 -8.96
C ALA A 58 21.84 19.96 -10.18
N SER A 59 21.29 20.33 -11.35
CA SER A 59 21.29 19.50 -12.57
C SER A 59 22.69 19.20 -13.14
N GLY A 60 23.68 20.05 -12.86
CA GLY A 60 25.08 19.85 -13.29
C GLY A 60 25.99 19.19 -12.25
N LEU A 61 25.48 18.89 -11.04
CA LEU A 61 26.29 18.31 -9.96
C LEU A 61 26.32 16.79 -10.11
N THR A 62 27.38 16.30 -10.75
CA THR A 62 27.68 14.86 -10.77
C THR A 62 28.51 14.47 -9.54
N SER A 63 28.40 13.23 -9.07
CA SER A 63 29.14 12.72 -7.90
C SER A 63 30.67 12.89 -8.00
N ARG A 64 31.20 13.12 -9.21
CA ARG A 64 32.61 13.42 -9.46
C ARG A 64 33.06 14.83 -9.03
N HIS A 65 32.13 15.72 -8.68
CA HIS A 65 32.41 17.05 -8.14
C HIS A 65 32.24 17.13 -6.62
N SER A 66 31.96 16.01 -5.94
CA SER A 66 31.95 15.98 -4.48
C SER A 66 33.39 16.11 -3.99
N GLY A 67 33.74 17.26 -3.39
CA GLY A 67 35.05 17.51 -2.77
C GLY A 67 35.32 16.71 -1.49
N PHE A 68 34.73 15.52 -1.38
CA PHE A 68 34.84 14.57 -0.28
C PHE A 68 35.45 13.25 -0.75
N ASP A 69 36.51 13.31 -1.56
CA ASP A 69 37.52 12.25 -1.59
C ASP A 69 38.56 12.61 -0.52
N GLY A 70 38.45 11.94 0.62
CA GLY A 70 39.39 11.98 1.75
C GLY A 70 39.49 10.60 2.35
#